data_AF-A0A0K2RQ16-F1
#
_entry.id   AF-A0A0K2RQ16-F1
#
_cell.length_a   1.000
_cell.length_b   1.000
_cell.length_c   1.000
_cell.angle_alpha   90.00
_cell.angle_beta   90.00
_cell.angle_gamma   90.00
#
_symmetry.space_group_name_H-M   'P 1'
#
loop_
_entity.id
_entity.type
_entity.pdbx_description
1 polymer ?
#
loop_
_entity_poly.entity_id
_entity_poly.type
_entity_poly.pdbx_seq_one_letter_code
_entity_poly.pdbx_strand_id
1 'polypeptide(L)'
;MTETNAVWSLSGFGDEVDPDPAVQAAVLLALGAGHIEVRSAWGTNVSELEPEEVGRLKAILDAKGLKVSAVASPIGKVDVGVPVEHELARLRQIISVAKVLDTKYIRIFSFYRAEGRARKTSATQSWSA
;
A
#
# COMPACT_ATOMS: atom_id res chain seq x y z
N MET A 1 -32.02 -25.78 -6.70
CA MET A 1 -31.39 -24.50 -6.31
C MET A 1 -29.89 -24.71 -6.41
N THR A 2 -29.21 -24.06 -7.35
CA THR A 2 -27.74 -24.06 -7.41
C THR A 2 -27.26 -23.03 -6.40
N GLU A 3 -26.59 -23.49 -5.35
CA GLU A 3 -25.91 -22.60 -4.41
C GLU A 3 -24.77 -21.90 -5.13
N THR A 4 -24.84 -20.57 -5.21
CA THR A 4 -23.74 -19.76 -5.70
C THR A 4 -22.72 -19.65 -4.57
N ASN A 5 -21.69 -20.50 -4.58
CA ASN A 5 -20.55 -20.32 -3.69
C ASN A 5 -19.75 -19.09 -4.12
N ALA A 6 -19.61 -18.12 -3.22
CA ALA A 6 -18.76 -16.95 -3.46
C ALA A 6 -17.30 -17.40 -3.58
N VAL A 7 -16.63 -16.99 -4.66
CA VAL A 7 -15.21 -17.22 -4.89
C VAL A 7 -14.44 -16.00 -4.41
N TRP A 8 -13.53 -16.21 -3.45
CA TRP A 8 -12.71 -15.17 -2.86
C TRP A 8 -11.28 -15.26 -3.39
N SER A 9 -10.65 -14.12 -3.66
CA SER A 9 -9.22 -14.06 -3.95
C SER A 9 -8.43 -13.95 -2.65
N LEU A 10 -7.52 -14.90 -2.40
CA LEU A 10 -6.62 -14.84 -1.26
C LEU A 10 -5.38 -13.99 -1.60
N SER A 11 -5.02 -13.10 -0.68
CA SER A 11 -3.84 -12.22 -0.75
C SER A 11 -3.13 -12.17 0.60
N GLY A 12 -1.85 -11.80 0.61
CA GLY A 12 -1.04 -11.63 1.83
C GLY A 12 0.14 -10.69 1.64
N PHE A 13 0.82 -10.37 2.75
CA PHE A 13 2.08 -9.61 2.73
C PHE A 13 3.24 -10.55 2.40
N GLY A 14 3.90 -10.29 1.27
CA GLY A 14 5.06 -11.09 0.86
C GLY A 14 6.31 -10.82 1.70
N ASP A 15 6.49 -9.59 2.18
CA ASP A 15 7.74 -9.17 2.82
C ASP A 15 7.97 -9.73 4.23
N GLU A 16 6.97 -10.38 4.82
CA GLU A 16 7.13 -11.19 6.06
C GLU A 16 7.76 -12.56 5.80
N VAL A 17 7.77 -13.00 4.52
CA VAL A 17 8.38 -14.25 4.09
C VAL A 17 9.87 -14.06 3.82
N ASP A 18 10.21 -13.11 2.94
CA ASP A 18 11.59 -12.88 2.47
C ASP A 18 11.70 -11.50 1.79
N PRO A 19 12.87 -10.81 1.81
CA PRO A 19 13.06 -9.60 1.02
C PRO A 19 13.00 -9.81 -0.50
N ASP A 20 13.31 -10.99 -1.05
CA ASP A 20 13.29 -11.25 -2.50
C ASP A 20 11.87 -11.54 -3.02
N PRO A 21 11.31 -10.69 -3.91
CA PRO A 21 9.97 -10.90 -4.49
C PRO A 21 9.78 -12.25 -5.18
N ALA A 22 10.84 -12.87 -5.71
CA ALA A 22 10.74 -14.18 -6.33
C ALA A 22 10.43 -15.28 -5.29
N VAL A 23 11.00 -15.18 -4.08
CA VAL A 23 10.73 -16.07 -2.96
C VAL A 23 9.34 -15.80 -2.39
N GLN A 24 9.00 -14.52 -2.19
CA GLN A 24 7.66 -14.11 -1.77
C GLN A 24 6.57 -14.74 -2.64
N ALA A 25 6.73 -14.63 -3.98
CA ALA A 25 5.77 -15.17 -4.93
C ALA A 25 5.68 -16.70 -4.90
N ALA A 26 6.83 -17.39 -4.81
CA ALA A 26 6.85 -18.85 -4.74
C ALA A 26 6.09 -19.38 -3.51
N VAL A 27 6.28 -18.74 -2.35
CA VAL A 27 5.63 -19.16 -1.10
C VAL A 27 4.13 -18.84 -1.12
N LEU A 28 3.72 -17.64 -1.53
CA LEU A 28 2.30 -17.27 -1.60
C LEU A 28 1.52 -18.19 -2.54
N LEU A 29 2.07 -18.49 -3.73
CA LEU A 29 1.45 -19.41 -4.68
C LEU A 29 1.35 -20.82 -4.13
N ALA A 30 2.37 -21.31 -3.43
CA ALA A 30 2.35 -22.63 -2.78
C ALA A 30 1.26 -22.74 -1.69
N LEU A 31 0.92 -21.63 -1.03
CA LEU A 31 -0.16 -21.52 -0.05
C LEU A 31 -1.55 -21.31 -0.70
N GLY A 32 -1.63 -21.21 -2.02
CA GLY A 32 -2.87 -20.93 -2.75
C GLY A 32 -3.28 -19.45 -2.80
N ALA A 33 -2.41 -18.54 -2.37
CA ALA A 33 -2.62 -17.10 -2.52
C ALA A 33 -2.18 -16.64 -3.91
N GLY A 34 -3.16 -16.33 -4.77
CA GLY A 34 -2.91 -15.82 -6.12
C GLY A 34 -2.60 -14.32 -6.18
N HIS A 35 -2.63 -13.63 -5.03
CA HIS A 35 -2.35 -12.20 -4.95
C HIS A 35 -1.37 -11.86 -3.82
N ILE A 36 -0.71 -10.70 -3.96
CA ILE A 36 0.16 -10.08 -2.96
C ILE A 36 -0.27 -8.64 -2.67
N GLU A 37 -0.18 -8.22 -1.42
CA GLU A 37 -0.17 -6.82 -1.03
C GLU A 37 1.28 -6.34 -0.87
N VAL A 38 1.74 -5.46 -1.75
CA VAL A 38 3.15 -5.08 -1.84
C VAL A 38 3.45 -3.96 -0.84
N ARG A 39 4.19 -4.29 0.22
CA ARG A 39 4.69 -3.32 1.22
C ARG A 39 6.16 -2.94 0.99
N SER A 40 6.98 -3.91 0.62
CA SER A 40 8.41 -3.74 0.34
C SER A 40 8.92 -4.83 -0.62
N ALA A 41 10.06 -4.55 -1.26
CA ALA A 41 10.81 -5.49 -2.10
C ALA A 41 12.31 -5.20 -1.93
N TRP A 42 13.13 -6.26 -1.87
CA TRP A 42 14.58 -6.20 -1.62
C TRP A 42 14.96 -5.43 -0.34
N GLY A 43 14.06 -5.42 0.65
CA GLY A 43 14.24 -4.65 1.89
C GLY A 43 13.89 -3.15 1.79
N THR A 44 13.51 -2.66 0.60
CA THR A 44 13.14 -1.25 0.38
C THR A 44 11.63 -1.08 0.41
N ASN A 45 11.14 -0.03 1.10
CA ASN A 45 9.71 0.25 1.15
C ASN A 45 9.18 0.61 -0.25
N VAL A 46 7.94 0.19 -0.56
CA VAL A 46 7.32 0.48 -1.86
C VAL A 46 7.22 1.98 -2.19
N SER A 47 7.19 2.86 -1.19
CA SER A 47 7.23 4.32 -1.42
C SER A 47 8.60 4.88 -1.82
N GLU A 48 9.65 4.07 -1.67
CA GLU A 48 11.06 4.43 -1.88
C GLU A 48 11.69 3.67 -3.05
N LEU A 49 10.95 2.76 -3.68
CA LEU A 49 11.42 2.08 -4.89
C LEU A 49 11.49 3.08 -6.06
N GLU A 50 12.61 3.03 -6.76
CA GLU A 50 12.81 3.76 -8.01
C GLU A 50 11.99 3.14 -9.16
N PRO A 51 11.64 3.90 -10.21
CA PRO A 51 10.78 3.41 -11.30
C PRO A 51 11.27 2.11 -11.95
N GLU A 52 12.59 1.94 -12.08
CA GLU A 52 13.20 0.73 -12.61
C GLU A 52 13.05 -0.48 -11.69
N GLU A 53 13.11 -0.28 -10.38
CA GLU A 53 12.90 -1.32 -9.37
C GLU A 53 11.44 -1.77 -9.35
N VAL A 54 10.50 -0.84 -9.49
CA VAL A 54 9.06 -1.16 -9.60
C VAL A 54 8.78 -1.97 -10.87
N GLY A 55 9.41 -1.60 -11.99
CA GLY A 55 9.32 -2.34 -13.24
C GLY A 55 9.90 -3.76 -13.12
N ARG A 56 11.06 -3.90 -12.48
CA ARG A 56 11.67 -5.20 -12.17
C ARG A 56 10.77 -6.04 -11.27
N LEU A 57 10.18 -5.44 -10.25
CA LEU A 57 9.26 -6.11 -9.33
C LEU A 57 8.06 -6.66 -10.11
N LYS A 58 7.43 -5.82 -10.96
CA LYS A 58 6.33 -6.24 -11.82
C LYS A 58 6.70 -7.43 -12.70
N ALA A 59 7.86 -7.38 -13.35
CA ALA A 59 8.31 -8.47 -14.22
C ALA A 59 8.49 -9.80 -13.47
N ILE A 60 9.02 -9.77 -12.24
CA ILE A 60 9.16 -10.97 -11.40
C ILE A 60 7.79 -11.55 -11.04
N LEU A 61 6.87 -10.71 -10.58
CA LEU A 61 5.53 -11.15 -10.17
C LEU A 61 4.76 -11.73 -11.36
N ASP A 62 4.83 -11.08 -12.53
CA ASP A 62 4.20 -11.56 -13.77
C ASP A 62 4.77 -12.91 -14.22
N ALA A 63 6.10 -13.05 -14.20
CA ALA A 63 6.76 -14.30 -14.57
C ALA A 63 6.36 -15.48 -13.66
N LYS A 64 5.97 -15.21 -12.42
CA LYS A 64 5.46 -16.20 -11.47
C LYS A 64 3.94 -16.38 -11.54
N GLY A 65 3.22 -15.48 -12.20
CA GLY A 65 1.76 -15.48 -12.26
C GLY A 65 1.08 -14.97 -10.98
N LEU A 66 1.78 -14.22 -10.13
CA LEU A 66 1.22 -13.62 -8.92
C LEU A 66 0.74 -12.20 -9.20
N LYS A 67 -0.51 -11.89 -8.86
CA LYS A 67 -1.10 -10.56 -9.09
C LYS A 67 -0.96 -9.65 -7.88
N VAL A 68 -0.98 -8.34 -8.07
CA VAL A 68 -0.96 -7.39 -6.95
C VAL A 68 -2.39 -7.01 -6.56
N SER A 69 -2.81 -7.33 -5.34
CA SER A 69 -4.13 -6.91 -4.84
C SER A 69 -4.17 -5.44 -4.45
N ALA A 70 -3.10 -4.94 -3.83
CA ALA A 70 -2.97 -3.55 -3.41
C ALA A 70 -1.50 -3.16 -3.15
N VAL A 71 -1.23 -1.84 -3.14
CA VAL A 71 0.03 -1.28 -2.62
C VAL A 71 -0.15 -0.93 -1.13
N ALA A 72 0.67 -1.53 -0.27
CA ALA A 72 0.72 -1.25 1.16
C ALA A 72 1.56 -0.01 1.47
N SER A 73 0.96 1.16 1.22
CA SER A 73 1.66 2.42 1.40
C SER A 73 1.75 2.83 2.88
N PRO A 74 2.77 3.62 3.27
CA PRO A 74 2.83 4.26 4.58
C PRO A 74 2.06 5.59 4.61
N ILE A 75 1.21 5.88 3.61
CA ILE A 75 0.41 7.12 3.56
C ILE A 75 -0.43 7.25 4.83
N GLY A 76 -0.42 8.43 5.43
CA GLY A 76 -1.15 8.72 6.66
C GLY A 76 -0.46 8.19 7.91
N LYS A 77 0.69 7.51 7.80
CA LYS A 77 1.53 7.13 8.96
C LYS A 77 2.40 8.31 9.42
N VAL A 78 1.80 9.50 9.48
CA VAL A 78 2.43 10.75 9.92
C VAL A 78 1.49 11.53 10.83
N ASP A 79 2.06 12.48 11.56
CA ASP A 79 1.27 13.43 12.34
C ASP A 79 0.41 14.32 11.43
N VAL A 80 -0.84 14.54 11.82
CA VAL A 80 -1.85 15.33 11.08
C VAL A 80 -1.48 16.80 10.87
N GLY A 81 -0.57 17.34 11.67
CA GLY A 81 -0.04 18.70 11.58
C GLY A 81 1.23 18.84 10.74
N VAL A 82 1.75 17.76 10.16
CA VAL A 82 2.81 17.84 9.13
C VAL A 82 2.24 18.54 7.89
N PRO A 83 3.02 19.38 7.19
CA PRO A 83 2.60 19.98 5.93
C PRO A 83 2.09 18.93 4.93
N VAL A 84 0.89 19.16 4.38
CA VAL A 84 0.18 18.20 3.52
C VAL A 84 0.96 17.87 2.25
N GLU A 85 1.83 18.78 1.82
CA GLU A 85 2.66 18.69 0.62
C GLU A 85 3.55 17.45 0.62
N HIS A 86 4.08 17.05 1.78
CA HIS A 86 4.91 15.85 1.91
C HIS A 86 4.13 14.58 1.60
N GLU A 87 2.91 14.46 2.14
CA GLU A 87 2.07 13.28 1.91
C GLU A 87 1.44 13.31 0.52
N LEU A 88 1.18 14.49 -0.06
CA LEU A 88 0.76 14.61 -1.46
C LEU A 88 1.87 14.15 -2.43
N ALA A 89 3.13 14.46 -2.15
CA ALA A 89 4.26 13.96 -2.95
C ALA A 89 4.36 12.43 -2.85
N ARG A 90 4.29 11.88 -1.62
CA ARG A 90 4.28 10.44 -1.39
C ARG A 90 3.10 9.74 -2.09
N LEU A 91 1.90 10.32 -2.03
CA LEU A 91 0.71 9.77 -2.67
C LEU A 91 0.87 9.69 -4.18
N ARG A 92 1.43 10.73 -4.82
CA ARG A 92 1.72 10.71 -6.26
C ARG A 92 2.68 9.58 -6.61
N GLN A 93 3.74 9.37 -5.83
CA GLN A 93 4.67 8.26 -6.03
C GLN A 93 3.95 6.91 -5.92
N ILE A 94 3.18 6.71 -4.86
CA ILE A 94 2.42 5.46 -4.64
C ILE A 94 1.40 5.20 -5.75
N ILE A 95 0.76 6.23 -6.30
CA ILE A 95 -0.13 6.11 -7.47
C ILE A 95 0.66 5.66 -8.70
N SER A 96 1.85 6.20 -8.94
CA SER A 96 2.73 5.74 -10.02
C SER A 96 3.11 4.28 -9.86
N VAL A 97 3.45 3.86 -8.63
CA VAL A 97 3.76 2.46 -8.32
C VAL A 97 2.55 1.55 -8.57
N ALA A 98 1.37 1.92 -8.08
CA ALA A 98 0.15 1.15 -8.27
C ALA A 98 -0.20 0.94 -9.75
N LYS A 99 0.03 1.96 -10.59
CA LYS A 99 -0.15 1.85 -12.05
C LYS A 99 0.81 0.84 -12.68
N VAL A 100 2.09 0.88 -12.33
CA VAL A 100 3.08 -0.09 -12.86
C VAL A 100 2.78 -1.51 -12.39
N LEU A 101 2.35 -1.66 -11.13
CA LEU A 101 1.99 -2.94 -10.54
C LEU A 101 0.60 -3.45 -10.97
N ASP A 102 -0.10 -2.74 -11.86
CA ASP A 102 -1.44 -3.08 -12.37
C ASP A 102 -2.48 -3.33 -11.26
N THR A 103 -2.50 -2.46 -10.24
CA THR A 103 -3.50 -2.50 -9.17
C THR A 103 -4.27 -1.20 -9.04
N LYS A 104 -5.53 -1.31 -8.64
CA LYS A 104 -6.43 -0.17 -8.39
C LYS A 104 -6.48 0.26 -6.93
N TYR A 105 -5.87 -0.51 -6.04
CA TYR A 105 -6.03 -0.33 -4.60
C TYR A 105 -4.71 0.09 -3.94
N ILE A 106 -4.81 1.11 -3.10
CA ILE A 106 -3.72 1.61 -2.26
C ILE A 106 -4.24 1.58 -0.82
N ARG A 107 -3.54 0.88 0.07
CA ARG A 107 -3.82 0.90 1.50
C ARG A 107 -3.23 2.16 2.11
N ILE A 108 -4.00 2.81 2.98
CA ILE A 108 -3.59 4.01 3.72
C ILE A 108 -3.83 3.81 5.22
N PHE A 109 -3.21 4.65 6.03
CA PHE A 109 -3.49 4.79 7.46
C PHE A 109 -4.27 6.08 7.72
N SER A 110 -4.95 6.14 8.86
CA SER A 110 -5.43 7.41 9.40
C SER A 110 -4.25 8.19 9.99
N PHE A 111 -4.19 9.49 9.69
CA PHE A 111 -3.25 10.41 10.32
C PHE A 111 -3.41 10.38 11.84
N TYR A 112 -2.29 10.40 12.56
CA TYR A 112 -2.31 10.44 14.03
C TYR A 112 -2.01 11.85 14.53
N ARG A 113 -2.30 12.12 15.80
CA ARG A 113 -1.90 13.36 16.47
C ARG A 113 -0.81 13.01 17.47
N ALA A 114 0.39 13.53 17.27
CA ALA A 114 1.51 13.36 18.18
C ALA A 114 1.16 13.92 19.56
N GLU A 115 1.80 13.34 20.57
CA GLU A 115 1.65 13.73 21.97
C GLU A 115 1.99 15.22 22.15
N GLY A 116 1.26 15.90 23.06
CA GLY A 116 1.48 17.30 23.39
C GLY A 116 0.80 18.34 22.48
N ARG A 117 0.14 17.93 21.38
CA ARG A 117 -0.65 18.87 20.56
C ARG A 117 -2.03 19.13 21.19
N ALA A 118 -2.16 20.25 21.90
CA ALA A 118 -3.45 20.69 22.45
C ALA A 118 -4.48 20.89 21.33
N ARG A 119 -5.72 20.44 21.57
CA ARG A 119 -6.85 20.72 20.67
C ARG A 119 -7.02 22.24 20.63
N LYS A 120 -6.74 22.87 19.48
CA LYS A 120 -7.23 24.24 19.23
C LYS A 120 -8.76 24.14 19.15
N THR A 121 -9.43 24.29 20.28
CA THR A 121 -10.85 24.58 20.30
C THR A 121 -11.00 25.97 19.71
N SER A 122 -11.49 26.06 18.48
CA SER A 122 -12.00 27.33 17.98
C SER A 122 -13.17 27.72 18.87
N ALA A 123 -12.93 28.66 19.79
CA ALA A 123 -14.01 29.37 20.44
C ALA A 123 -14.82 30.06 19.32
N THR A 124 -16.10 29.69 19.25
CA THR A 124 -17.22 30.40 18.61
C THR A 124 -16.86 31.25 17.39
N GLN A 125 -16.96 30.67 16.19
CA GLN A 125 -17.24 31.49 15.01
C GLN A 125 -18.67 32.01 15.13
N SER A 126 -18.83 33.26 15.57
CA SER A 126 -20.08 33.99 15.45
C SER A 126 -20.33 34.23 13.96
N TRP A 127 -21.27 33.50 13.38
CA TRP A 127 -21.86 33.84 12.09
C TRP A 127 -22.86 34.98 12.33
N SER A 128 -22.53 36.18 11.87
CA SER A 128 -23.51 37.26 11.71
C SER A 128 -24.25 37.05 10.38
N ALA A 129 -25.57 36.92 10.48
CA ALA A 129 -26.52 36.73 9.38
C ALA A 129 -26.59 37.95 8.44
#